data_AF-A0A7X8A3M1-F1
#
_entry.id   AF-A0A7X8A3M1-F1
#
_cell.length_a   1.000
_cell.length_b   1.000
_cell.length_c   1.000
_cell.angle_alpha   90.00
_cell.angle_beta   90.00
_cell.angle_gamma   90.00
#
_symmetry.space_group_name_H-M   'P 1'
#
loop_
_entity.id
_entity.type
_entity.pdbx_description
1 polymer ?
#
loop_
_entity_poly.entity_id
_entity_poly.type
_entity_poly.pdbx_seq_one_letter_code
_entity_poly.pdbx_strand_id
1 'polypeptide(L)'
;MEICFGREFRLEFLFGQEFKELRDRLAFFKAKWYAQEPNAVNNFIRNFEQTLTYREYPEPLKTLIKTNNPLERYLEELQRRIKPFRKFAHAGSVDRICYGIIAYVLDIPRSINPLNPVNFTQNT
;
A
#
# COMPACT_ATOMS: atom_id res chain seq x y z
N MET A 1 0.02 0.52 -11.65
CA MET A 1 -1.39 0.27 -12.02
C MET A 1 -2.22 0.94 -10.94
N GLU A 2 -2.30 2.26 -10.99
CA GLU A 2 -3.13 3.04 -10.07
C GLU A 2 -4.57 2.75 -10.44
N ILE A 3 -5.27 2.03 -9.57
CA ILE A 3 -6.71 1.88 -9.68
C ILE A 3 -7.28 3.22 -9.19
N CYS A 4 -7.42 4.18 -10.10
CA CYS A 4 -7.96 5.51 -9.84
C CYS A 4 -9.47 5.44 -9.58
N PHE A 5 -9.88 4.73 -8.53
CA PHE A 5 -11.13 5.06 -7.87
C PHE A 5 -10.85 6.36 -7.10
N GLY A 6 -11.46 7.48 -7.53
CA GLY A 6 -11.14 8.82 -7.08
C GLY A 6 -11.04 9.00 -5.56
N ARG A 7 -10.51 10.13 -5.09
CA ARG A 7 -10.26 10.44 -3.66
C ARG A 7 -11.44 10.21 -2.70
N GLU A 8 -12.67 10.03 -3.20
CA GLU A 8 -13.85 9.55 -2.47
C GLU A 8 -13.74 8.12 -1.91
N PHE A 9 -12.82 7.30 -2.42
CA PHE A 9 -12.58 5.92 -1.94
C PHE A 9 -11.81 5.84 -0.62
N ARG A 10 -11.35 6.97 -0.10
CA ARG A 10 -10.48 7.05 1.06
C ARG A 10 -11.29 6.77 2.33
N LEU A 11 -11.16 5.53 2.80
CA LEU A 11 -11.38 5.05 4.16
C LEU A 11 -12.83 4.74 4.56
N GLU A 12 -13.85 5.50 4.16
CA GLU A 12 -15.22 5.33 4.70
C GLU A 12 -15.86 3.95 4.45
N PHE A 13 -15.53 3.33 3.33
CA PHE A 13 -16.14 2.08 2.87
C PHE A 13 -15.89 0.89 3.82
N LEU A 14 -14.68 0.78 4.36
CA LEU A 14 -14.23 -0.33 5.21
C LEU A 14 -14.54 -0.14 6.71
N PHE A 15 -15.38 0.81 7.09
CA PHE A 15 -15.77 1.01 8.50
C PHE A 15 -17.10 0.36 8.90
N GLY A 16 -17.77 -0.36 7.99
CA GLY A 16 -19.00 -1.07 8.35
C GLY A 16 -18.74 -1.99 9.55
N GLN A 17 -19.50 -1.83 10.63
CA GLN A 17 -19.27 -2.54 11.89
C GLN A 17 -19.60 -4.04 11.73
N GLU A 18 -20.58 -4.31 10.85
CA GLU A 18 -21.16 -5.62 10.60
C GLU A 18 -20.85 -6.14 9.18
N PHE A 19 -20.69 -7.45 9.01
CA PHE A 19 -20.46 -8.08 7.70
C PHE A 19 -21.59 -7.81 6.71
N LYS A 20 -22.83 -7.68 7.20
CA LYS A 20 -24.00 -7.35 6.37
C LYS A 20 -23.87 -5.97 5.74
N GLU A 21 -23.49 -4.97 6.53
CA GLU A 21 -23.31 -3.59 6.05
C GLU A 21 -22.23 -3.51 4.98
N LEU A 22 -21.14 -4.26 5.13
CA LEU A 22 -20.08 -4.32 4.12
C LEU A 22 -20.54 -4.92 2.80
N ARG A 23 -21.38 -5.95 2.84
CA ARG A 23 -21.95 -6.57 1.62
C ARG A 23 -22.89 -5.62 0.90
N ASP A 24 -23.70 -4.87 1.65
CA ASP A 24 -24.62 -3.88 1.09
C ASP A 24 -23.84 -2.75 0.41
N ARG A 25 -22.78 -2.26 1.07
CA ARG A 25 -21.85 -1.26 0.48
C ARG A 25 -21.14 -1.82 -0.75
N LEU A 26 -20.71 -3.09 -0.74
CA LEU A 26 -20.10 -3.76 -1.90
C LEU A 26 -21.06 -3.86 -3.09
N ALA A 27 -22.34 -4.16 -2.84
CA ALA A 27 -23.36 -4.16 -3.87
C ALA A 27 -23.56 -2.77 -4.48
N PHE A 28 -23.63 -1.72 -3.64
CA PHE A 28 -23.72 -0.34 -4.11
C PHE A 28 -22.49 0.09 -4.93
N PHE A 29 -21.29 -0.24 -4.45
CA PHE A 29 -20.04 0.02 -5.17
C PHE A 29 -20.03 -0.65 -6.55
N LYS A 30 -20.39 -1.93 -6.60
CA LYS A 30 -20.46 -2.68 -7.85
C LYS A 30 -21.45 -1.99 -8.81
N ALA A 31 -22.65 -1.66 -8.35
CA ALA A 31 -23.65 -1.01 -9.20
C ALA A 31 -23.15 0.33 -9.77
N LYS A 32 -22.44 1.14 -8.97
CA LYS A 32 -21.93 2.46 -9.40
C LYS A 32 -20.82 2.35 -10.46
N TRP A 33 -19.88 1.40 -10.30
CA TRP A 33 -18.63 1.41 -11.07
C TRP A 33 -18.52 0.32 -12.14
N TYR A 34 -19.36 -0.71 -12.09
CA TYR A 34 -19.26 -1.84 -13.01
C TYR A 34 -19.46 -1.44 -14.48
N ALA A 35 -20.29 -0.42 -14.74
CA ALA A 35 -20.52 0.09 -16.09
C ALA A 35 -19.28 0.80 -16.69
N GLN A 36 -18.42 1.38 -15.85
CA GLN A 36 -17.24 2.11 -16.30
C GLN A 36 -16.01 1.20 -16.36
N GLU A 37 -15.76 0.42 -15.30
CA GLU A 37 -14.53 -0.35 -15.13
C GLU A 37 -14.81 -1.77 -14.61
N PRO A 38 -15.42 -2.65 -15.43
CA PRO A 38 -15.83 -3.99 -14.99
C PRO A 38 -14.67 -4.86 -14.52
N ASN A 39 -13.48 -4.71 -15.14
CA ASN A 39 -12.29 -5.48 -14.78
C ASN A 39 -11.75 -5.08 -13.40
N ALA A 40 -11.68 -3.78 -13.11
CA ALA A 40 -11.22 -3.28 -11.81
C ALA A 40 -12.19 -3.70 -10.70
N VAL A 41 -13.50 -3.60 -10.96
CA VAL A 41 -14.54 -4.02 -10.02
C VAL A 41 -14.49 -5.52 -9.76
N ASN A 42 -14.33 -6.36 -10.78
CA ASN A 42 -14.18 -7.81 -10.61
C ASN A 42 -12.95 -8.18 -9.78
N ASN A 43 -11.81 -7.51 -10.03
CA ASN A 43 -10.59 -7.72 -9.25
C ASN A 43 -10.74 -7.29 -7.79
N PHE A 44 -11.46 -6.19 -7.54
CA PHE A 44 -11.73 -5.71 -6.18
C PHE A 44 -12.66 -6.66 -5.40
N ILE A 45 -13.71 -7.16 -6.05
CA ILE A 45 -14.66 -8.10 -5.43
C ILE A 45 -13.99 -9.46 -5.17
N ARG A 46 -13.05 -9.85 -6.04
CA ARG A 46 -12.30 -11.10 -5.88
C ARG A 46 -11.58 -11.10 -4.54
N ASN A 47 -11.88 -12.10 -3.71
CA ASN A 47 -11.32 -12.26 -2.36
C ASN A 47 -11.61 -11.11 -1.39
N PHE A 48 -12.65 -10.29 -1.63
CA PHE A 48 -13.00 -9.17 -0.75
C PHE A 48 -13.14 -9.59 0.73
N GLU A 49 -13.79 -10.72 1.00
CA GLU A 49 -13.94 -11.23 2.37
C GLU A 49 -12.59 -11.50 3.06
N GLN A 50 -11.58 -11.97 2.32
CA GLN A 50 -10.23 -12.21 2.87
C GLN A 50 -9.53 -10.91 3.24
N THR A 51 -9.88 -9.80 2.58
CA THR A 51 -9.33 -8.49 2.91
C THR A 51 -9.88 -7.92 4.21
N LEU A 52 -10.88 -8.56 4.84
CA LEU A 52 -11.47 -8.11 6.11
C LEU A 52 -10.73 -8.63 7.35
N THR A 53 -9.85 -9.63 7.19
CA THR A 53 -9.11 -10.27 8.30
C THR A 53 -8.27 -9.28 9.12
N TYR A 54 -7.84 -8.15 8.55
CA TYR A 54 -7.08 -7.13 9.30
C TYR A 54 -7.85 -6.58 10.53
N ARG A 55 -9.18 -6.71 10.55
CA ARG A 55 -10.04 -6.24 11.64
C ARG A 55 -9.86 -7.03 12.92
N GLU A 56 -9.41 -8.27 12.84
CA GLU A 56 -9.18 -9.18 13.96
C GLU A 56 -7.94 -8.79 14.77
N TYR A 57 -7.04 -7.99 14.20
CA TYR A 57 -5.82 -7.55 14.88
C TYR A 57 -6.11 -6.38 15.85
N PRO A 58 -5.41 -6.28 16.99
CA PRO A 58 -5.50 -5.13 17.88
C PRO A 58 -4.81 -3.89 17.30
N GLU A 59 -5.13 -2.71 17.83
CA GLU A 59 -4.30 -1.51 17.59
C GLU A 59 -2.93 -1.68 18.26
N PRO A 60 -1.83 -1.15 17.69
CA PRO A 60 -1.75 -0.28 16.50
C PRO A 60 -1.62 -1.02 15.16
N LEU A 61 -1.59 -2.36 15.17
CA LEU A 61 -1.37 -3.17 13.96
C LEU A 61 -2.49 -2.96 12.93
N LYS A 62 -3.73 -2.84 13.41
CA LYS A 62 -4.88 -2.52 12.56
C LYS A 62 -4.69 -1.21 11.80
N THR A 63 -4.24 -0.13 12.45
CA THR A 63 -3.92 1.13 11.78
C THR A 63 -2.77 0.98 10.79
N LEU A 64 -1.72 0.22 11.15
CA LEU A 64 -0.57 -0.01 10.28
C LEU A 64 -0.96 -0.75 8.98
N ILE A 65 -1.78 -1.79 9.08
CA ILE A 65 -2.23 -2.59 7.91
C ILE A 65 -3.15 -1.77 7.00
N LYS A 66 -3.96 -0.85 7.56
CA LYS A 66 -4.86 0.01 6.77
C LYS A 66 -4.13 1.03 5.89
N THR A 67 -2.93 1.45 6.26
CA THR A 67 -2.20 2.50 5.56
C THR A 67 -1.17 1.91 4.61
N ASN A 68 -1.25 2.28 3.32
CA ASN A 68 -0.24 1.90 2.34
C ASN A 68 0.95 2.87 2.29
N ASN A 69 0.85 4.04 2.95
CA ASN A 69 1.84 5.12 2.84
C ASN A 69 3.29 4.68 3.17
N PRO A 70 3.56 3.88 4.22
CA PRO A 70 4.91 3.41 4.48
C PRO A 70 5.45 2.51 3.36
N LEU A 71 4.60 1.61 2.83
CA LEU A 71 4.98 0.66 1.79
C LEU A 71 5.15 1.35 0.43
N GLU A 72 4.25 2.26 0.06
CA GLU A 72 4.36 3.10 -1.14
C GLU A 72 5.66 3.89 -1.12
N ARG A 73 5.94 4.61 -0.04
CA ARG A 73 7.19 5.38 0.11
C ARG A 73 8.42 4.50 0.03
N TYR A 74 8.38 3.30 0.61
CA TYR A 74 9.48 2.34 0.53
C TYR A 74 9.72 1.88 -0.91
N LEU A 75 8.65 1.50 -1.62
CA LEU A 75 8.72 1.05 -3.01
C LEU A 75 9.17 2.18 -3.95
N GLU A 76 8.69 3.40 -3.77
CA GLU A 76 9.12 4.57 -4.53
C GLU A 76 10.62 4.83 -4.36
N GLU A 77 11.12 4.77 -3.13
CA GLU A 77 12.53 4.99 -2.83
C GLU A 77 13.43 3.88 -3.41
N LEU A 78 12.97 2.63 -3.34
CA LEU A 78 13.61 1.49 -4.00
C LEU A 78 13.64 1.70 -5.53
N GLN A 79 12.51 2.04 -6.13
CA GLN A 79 12.41 2.28 -7.58
C GLN A 79 13.27 3.46 -8.03
N ARG A 80 13.31 4.55 -7.26
CA ARG A 80 14.14 5.74 -7.53
C ARG A 80 15.62 5.37 -7.66
N ARG A 81 16.07 4.41 -6.86
CA ARG A 81 17.47 3.92 -6.84
C ARG A 81 17.73 2.88 -7.93
N ILE A 82 16.71 2.11 -8.32
CA ILE A 82 16.82 1.10 -9.39
C ILE A 82 16.76 1.72 -10.79
N LYS A 83 15.93 2.75 -10.99
CA LYS A 83 15.66 3.37 -12.29
C LYS A 83 16.92 3.80 -13.08
N PRO A 84 17.99 4.32 -12.46
CA PRO A 84 19.22 4.68 -13.18
C PRO A 84 19.95 3.51 -13.85
N PHE A 85 19.82 2.27 -13.35
CA PHE A 85 20.55 1.13 -13.91
C PHE A 85 20.07 0.76 -15.31
N ARG A 86 18.80 1.03 -15.66
CA ARG A 86 18.11 0.73 -16.94
C ARG A 86 18.06 -0.75 -17.35
N LYS A 87 19.17 -1.49 -17.26
CA LYS A 87 19.31 -2.91 -17.56
C LYS A 87 20.27 -3.56 -16.57
N PHE A 88 20.00 -4.82 -16.24
CA PHE A 88 20.89 -5.66 -15.45
C PHE A 88 21.53 -6.72 -16.33
N ALA A 89 22.76 -7.11 -16.03
CA ALA A 89 23.51 -8.06 -16.84
C ALA A 89 22.92 -9.48 -16.81
N HIS A 90 22.44 -9.92 -15.65
CA HIS A 90 21.80 -11.21 -15.42
C HIS A 90 20.97 -11.19 -14.12
N ALA A 91 20.06 -12.15 -13.93
CA ALA A 91 19.15 -12.19 -12.77
C ALA A 91 19.89 -12.10 -11.42
N GLY A 92 20.98 -12.85 -11.23
CA GLY A 92 21.76 -12.79 -9.98
C GLY A 92 22.42 -11.42 -9.69
N SER A 93 22.54 -10.54 -10.68
CA SER A 93 23.00 -9.16 -10.45
C SER A 93 21.88 -8.30 -9.87
N VAL A 94 20.63 -8.57 -10.23
CA VAL A 94 19.45 -7.89 -9.67
C VAL A 94 19.38 -8.18 -8.19
N ASP A 95 19.46 -9.45 -7.80
CA ASP A 95 19.35 -9.87 -6.40
C ASP A 95 20.39 -9.19 -5.52
N ARG A 96 21.66 -9.16 -5.96
CA ARG A 96 22.75 -8.51 -5.22
C ARG A 96 22.53 -7.00 -5.08
N ILE A 97 22.09 -6.33 -6.14
CA ILE A 97 21.85 -4.88 -6.12
C ILE A 97 20.64 -4.54 -5.26
N CYS A 98 19.53 -5.28 -5.41
CA CYS A 98 18.34 -5.12 -4.57
C CYS A 98 18.67 -5.37 -3.10
N TYR A 99 19.37 -6.46 -2.79
CA TYR A 99 19.84 -6.74 -1.44
C TYR A 99 20.73 -5.61 -0.90
N GLY A 100 21.68 -5.13 -1.70
CA GLY A 100 22.56 -4.02 -1.34
C GLY A 100 21.79 -2.74 -0.99
N ILE A 101 20.80 -2.37 -1.81
CA ILE A 101 19.94 -1.20 -1.58
C ILE A 101 19.10 -1.40 -0.31
N ILE A 102 18.45 -2.56 -0.17
CA ILE A 102 17.57 -2.82 0.97
C ILE A 102 18.38 -2.80 2.27
N ALA A 103 19.39 -3.67 2.39
CA ALA A 103 20.11 -3.91 3.63
C ALA A 103 21.01 -2.74 4.06
N TYR A 104 21.59 -2.00 3.10
CA TYR A 104 22.60 -0.98 3.41
C TYR A 104 22.18 0.45 3.09
N VAL A 105 20.97 0.67 2.56
CA VAL A 105 20.50 2.01 2.20
C VAL A 105 19.10 2.30 2.75
N LEU A 106 18.15 1.38 2.59
CA LEU A 106 16.78 1.57 3.07
C LEU A 106 16.65 1.23 4.56
N ASP A 107 17.26 0.11 4.99
CA ASP A 107 17.13 -0.43 6.34
C ASP A 107 18.25 0.04 7.29
N ILE A 108 19.01 1.07 6.92
CA ILE A 108 20.02 1.68 7.81
C ILE A 108 19.32 2.10 9.12
N PRO A 109 19.80 1.67 10.30
CA PRO A 109 19.27 2.12 11.58
C PRO A 109 19.29 3.64 11.63
N ARG A 110 18.14 4.26 11.93
CA ARG A 110 17.99 5.73 11.97
C ARG A 110 18.97 6.43 12.93
N SER A 111 19.59 5.69 13.85
CA SER A 111 20.64 6.16 14.76
C SER A 111 21.97 6.54 14.06
N ILE A 112 22.16 6.18 12.78
CA ILE A 112 23.43 6.36 12.05
C ILE A 112 23.30 7.39 10.89
N ASN A 113 22.15 8.06 10.74
CA ASN A 113 21.96 9.05 9.66
C ASN A 113 22.02 10.50 10.19
N PRO A 114 23.18 11.19 10.10
CA PRO A 114 23.36 12.54 10.65
C PRO A 114 22.63 13.64 9.87
N LEU A 115 21.95 13.34 8.76
CA LEU A 115 21.28 14.33 7.91
C LEU A 115 19.74 14.35 8.00
N ASN A 116 19.14 13.63 8.94
CA ASN A 116 17.69 13.62 9.09
C ASN A 116 17.26 13.83 10.56
N PRO A 117 17.27 15.09 11.06
CA PRO A 117 16.75 15.36 12.39
C PRO A 117 15.25 15.03 12.41
N VAL A 118 14.91 14.14 13.35
CA VAL A 118 13.56 13.69 13.65
C VAL A 118 12.69 14.90 13.96
N ASN A 119 11.85 15.33 13.01
CA ASN A 119 10.71 16.22 13.27
C ASN A 119 9.57 15.81 12.34
N PHE A 120 8.72 14.90 12.83
CA PHE A 120 7.34 14.85 12.35
C PHE A 120 6.61 16.04 12.97
N THR A 121 6.77 17.24 12.44
CA THR A 121 5.85 18.33 12.72
C THR A 121 4.56 18.05 11.97
N GLN A 122 3.65 17.33 12.63
CA GLN A 122 2.23 17.53 12.37
C GLN A 122 1.90 18.91 12.91
N ASN A 123 1.87 19.92 12.04
CA ASN A 123 1.22 21.17 12.39
C ASN A 123 -0.29 20.97 12.19
N THR A 124 -0.98 21.30 13.28
CA THR A 124 -2.41 21.34 13.56
C THR A 124 -3.25 21.94 12.44
#